data_AF-A0A7J8PTH1-F1
#
_entry.id   AF-A0A7J8PTH1-F1
#
_cell.length_a   1.000
_cell.length_b   1.000
_cell.length_c   1.000
_cell.angle_alpha   90.00
_cell.angle_beta   90.00
_cell.angle_gamma   90.00
#
_symmetry.space_group_name_H-M   'P 1'
#
loop_
_entity.id
_entity.type
_entity.pdbx_description
1 polymer ?
#
loop_
_entity_poly.entity_id
_entity_poly.type
_entity_poly.pdbx_seq_one_letter_code
_entity_poly.pdbx_strand_id
1 'polypeptide(L)'
;HLLLQCVLHKLESNSPDQFLRAYSSLHSWREQICSKNRRVETCRPVLDNLVDSLDLPKVRNSAKGKVLMRAMYGAKVATTYICRVFAAAFSGSTDSLLDLNLTVPATLPWAQVFYNVQTTVNTEIKNIFSRGEFTVLRELLAVDNCANKLYPLLQDGFSPAQEESFKHSVSDLRKTAEKLSQGLDNLSKVVDDFFKIVLSGRDALLCNLRAGCTSPNSVLGRNTDERSVR
;
A
#
# COMPACT_ATOMS: atom_id res chain seq x y z
N HIS A 1 3.67 5.31 -15.09
CA HIS A 1 4.60 6.45 -15.10
C HIS A 1 5.44 6.51 -16.38
N LEU A 2 6.19 5.46 -16.74
CA LEU A 2 7.05 5.45 -17.95
C LEU A 2 6.31 5.81 -19.26
N LEU A 3 5.09 5.31 -19.46
CA LEU A 3 4.29 5.68 -20.63
C LEU A 3 3.94 7.17 -20.67
N LEU A 4 3.63 7.80 -19.53
CA LEU A 4 3.36 9.24 -19.45
C LEU A 4 4.61 10.05 -19.77
N GLN A 5 5.77 9.66 -19.24
CA GLN A 5 7.03 10.32 -19.58
C GLN A 5 7.35 10.18 -21.07
N CYS A 6 7.09 9.00 -21.66
CA CYS A 6 7.26 8.78 -23.09
C CYS A 6 6.32 9.67 -23.92
N VAL A 7 5.05 9.79 -23.53
CA VAL A 7 4.08 10.71 -24.15
C VAL A 7 4.61 12.15 -24.08
N LEU A 8 4.96 12.64 -22.90
CA LEU A 8 5.44 14.01 -22.71
C LEU A 8 6.68 14.32 -23.53
N HIS A 9 7.64 13.40 -23.56
CA HIS A 9 8.87 13.56 -24.36
C HIS A 9 8.59 13.62 -25.87
N LYS A 10 7.66 12.80 -26.36
CA LYS A 10 7.26 12.82 -27.79
C LYS A 10 6.55 14.11 -28.16
N LEU A 11 5.70 14.64 -27.26
CA LEU A 11 4.97 15.89 -27.46
C LEU A 11 5.89 17.12 -27.49
N GLU A 12 7.10 17.04 -26.95
CA GLU A 12 8.10 18.13 -27.00
C GLU A 12 8.81 18.25 -28.35
N SER A 13 8.86 17.16 -29.13
CA SER A 13 9.64 17.09 -30.37
C SER A 13 9.00 17.81 -31.56
N ASN A 14 7.80 18.37 -31.42
CA ASN A 14 7.04 19.13 -32.44
C ASN A 14 6.97 18.50 -33.85
N SER A 15 7.16 17.18 -33.97
CA SER A 15 7.12 16.49 -35.27
C SER A 15 5.86 15.65 -35.45
N PRO A 16 5.24 15.66 -36.64
CA PRO A 16 4.01 14.91 -36.94
C PRO A 16 4.06 13.43 -36.57
N ASP A 17 5.17 12.76 -36.90
CA ASP A 17 5.37 11.33 -36.58
C ASP A 17 5.41 11.06 -35.07
N GLN A 18 5.92 12.01 -34.30
CA GLN A 18 6.00 11.90 -32.85
C GLN A 18 4.64 12.18 -32.19
N PHE A 19 3.79 13.02 -32.78
CA PHE A 19 2.41 13.19 -32.34
C PHE A 19 1.60 11.90 -32.51
N LEU A 20 1.72 11.21 -33.64
CA LEU A 20 1.06 9.91 -33.85
C LEU A 20 1.55 8.87 -32.82
N ARG A 21 2.86 8.85 -32.54
CA ARG A 21 3.44 7.98 -31.51
C ARG A 21 3.05 8.38 -30.09
N ALA A 22 2.80 9.66 -29.83
CA ALA A 22 2.32 10.17 -28.54
C ALA A 22 0.86 9.78 -28.35
N TYR A 23 0.03 9.89 -29.39
CA TYR A 23 -1.36 9.43 -29.39
C TYR A 23 -1.46 7.95 -29.05
N SER A 24 -0.70 7.08 -29.73
CA SER A 24 -0.71 5.64 -29.44
C SER A 24 -0.25 5.33 -28.01
N SER A 25 0.78 6.03 -27.52
CA SER A 25 1.29 5.84 -26.14
C SER A 25 0.28 6.33 -25.09
N LEU A 26 -0.41 7.44 -25.36
CA LEU A 26 -1.46 7.98 -24.50
C LEU A 26 -2.69 7.07 -24.49
N HIS A 27 -3.05 6.52 -25.65
CA HIS A 27 -4.10 5.51 -25.76
C HIS A 27 -3.78 4.28 -24.92
N SER A 28 -2.59 3.68 -25.10
CA SER A 28 -2.14 2.54 -24.30
C SER A 28 -2.09 2.85 -22.81
N TRP A 29 -1.71 4.07 -22.42
CA TRP A 29 -1.74 4.49 -21.02
C TRP A 29 -3.17 4.51 -20.47
N ARG A 30 -4.14 5.08 -21.21
CA ARG A 30 -5.56 5.12 -20.82
C ARG A 30 -6.16 3.72 -20.71
N GLU A 31 -5.83 2.82 -21.64
CA GLU A 31 -6.28 1.43 -21.53
C GLU A 31 -5.69 0.74 -20.28
N GLN A 32 -4.40 0.94 -20.00
CA GLN A 32 -3.73 0.29 -18.87
C GLN A 32 -4.26 0.78 -17.52
N ILE A 33 -4.45 2.08 -17.34
CA ILE A 33 -4.90 2.64 -16.05
C ILE A 33 -6.38 2.34 -15.76
N CYS A 34 -7.20 2.16 -16.79
CA CYS A 34 -8.60 1.74 -16.64
C CYS A 34 -8.75 0.22 -16.56
N SER A 35 -7.74 -0.55 -16.99
CA SER A 35 -7.75 -2.02 -16.88
C SER A 35 -7.46 -2.49 -15.46
N LYS A 36 -8.04 -3.63 -15.06
CA LYS A 36 -7.77 -4.23 -13.76
C LYS A 36 -6.30 -4.64 -13.65
N ASN A 37 -5.63 -4.16 -12.61
CA ASN A 37 -4.23 -4.51 -12.37
C ASN A 37 -4.12 -5.93 -11.81
N ARG A 38 -3.76 -6.88 -12.68
CA ARG A 38 -3.59 -8.30 -12.32
C ARG A 38 -2.64 -8.54 -11.15
N ARG A 39 -1.62 -7.69 -10.94
CA ARG A 39 -0.70 -7.82 -9.79
C ARG A 39 -1.41 -7.53 -8.47
N VAL A 40 -2.31 -6.55 -8.46
CA VAL A 40 -3.11 -6.22 -7.27
C VAL A 40 -4.15 -7.32 -7.00
N GLU A 41 -4.75 -7.88 -8.06
CA GLU A 41 -5.65 -9.02 -7.92
C GLU A 41 -4.97 -10.25 -7.30
N THR A 42 -3.70 -10.52 -7.67
CA THR A 42 -2.93 -11.61 -7.06
C THR A 42 -2.61 -11.40 -5.58
N CYS A 43 -2.78 -10.18 -5.03
CA CYS A 43 -2.62 -9.95 -3.60
C CYS A 43 -3.82 -10.44 -2.79
N ARG A 44 -5.00 -10.63 -3.40
CA ARG A 44 -6.24 -10.97 -2.68
C ARG A 44 -6.12 -12.27 -1.86
N PRO A 45 -5.63 -13.40 -2.40
CA PRO A 45 -5.44 -14.61 -1.59
C PRO A 45 -4.47 -14.41 -0.42
N VAL A 46 -3.44 -13.57 -0.58
CA VAL A 46 -2.49 -13.25 0.51
C VAL A 46 -3.20 -12.47 1.62
N LEU A 47 -4.05 -11.51 1.25
CA LEU A 47 -4.84 -10.73 2.21
C LEU A 47 -5.92 -11.56 2.91
N ASP A 48 -6.51 -12.53 2.21
CA ASP A 48 -7.47 -13.48 2.79
C ASP A 48 -6.76 -14.39 3.81
N ASN A 49 -5.61 -14.98 3.44
CA ASN A 49 -4.78 -15.76 4.38
C ASN A 49 -4.34 -14.94 5.61
N LEU A 50 -4.05 -13.64 5.44
CA LEU A 50 -3.72 -12.76 6.56
C LEU A 50 -4.91 -12.57 7.50
N VAL A 51 -6.13 -12.44 6.97
CA VAL A 51 -7.37 -12.38 7.75
C VAL A 51 -7.63 -13.70 8.47
N ASP A 52 -7.49 -14.82 7.77
CA ASP A 52 -7.69 -16.15 8.36
C ASP A 52 -6.72 -16.44 9.50
N SER A 53 -5.51 -15.87 9.43
CA SER A 53 -4.52 -15.98 10.50
C SER A 53 -4.77 -15.04 11.70
N LEU A 54 -5.80 -14.18 11.68
CA LEU A 54 -6.12 -13.24 12.76
C LEU A 54 -6.68 -13.95 14.00
N ASP A 55 -5.86 -14.78 14.63
CA ASP A 55 -6.21 -15.38 15.92
C ASP A 55 -5.82 -14.46 17.07
N LEU A 56 -6.76 -14.25 17.99
CA LEU A 56 -6.43 -13.62 19.26
C LEU A 56 -5.48 -14.56 20.02
N PRO A 57 -4.25 -14.14 20.33
CA PRO A 57 -3.31 -15.03 20.98
C PRO A 57 -3.85 -15.47 22.35
N LYS A 58 -3.89 -16.77 22.62
CA LYS A 58 -4.25 -17.32 23.94
C LYS A 58 -3.10 -17.03 24.91
N VAL A 59 -3.20 -15.99 25.74
CA VAL A 59 -2.03 -15.49 26.49
C VAL A 59 -1.88 -16.08 27.89
N ARG A 60 -0.62 -16.44 28.19
CA ARG A 60 0.12 -16.40 29.47
C ARG A 60 -0.55 -15.67 30.65
N ASN A 61 -0.39 -16.24 31.84
CA ASN A 61 -0.98 -15.83 33.14
C ASN A 61 -0.62 -14.42 33.67
N SER A 62 0.09 -13.56 32.91
CA SER A 62 0.55 -12.23 33.38
C SER A 62 -0.24 -11.08 32.74
N ALA A 63 -0.60 -10.08 33.56
CA ALA A 63 -1.31 -8.87 33.13
C ALA A 63 -0.56 -8.08 32.03
N LYS A 64 0.77 -7.93 32.15
CA LYS A 64 1.60 -7.25 31.14
C LYS A 64 1.61 -8.02 29.81
N GLY A 65 1.70 -9.34 29.87
CA GLY A 65 1.63 -10.20 28.69
C GLY A 65 0.30 -10.06 27.96
N LYS A 66 -0.83 -10.03 28.69
CA LYS A 66 -2.16 -9.82 28.08
C LYS A 66 -2.26 -8.48 27.34
N VAL A 67 -1.73 -7.41 27.90
CA VAL A 67 -1.71 -6.08 27.23
C VAL A 67 -0.87 -6.13 25.94
N LEU A 68 0.34 -6.70 26.00
CA LEU A 68 1.22 -6.82 24.84
C LEU A 68 0.57 -7.59 23.68
N MET A 69 -0.05 -8.74 23.96
CA MET A 69 -0.65 -9.55 22.89
C MET A 69 -1.90 -8.89 22.29
N ARG A 70 -2.68 -8.14 23.07
CA ARG A 70 -3.79 -7.33 22.55
C ARG A 70 -3.29 -6.20 21.65
N ALA A 71 -2.15 -5.61 21.97
CA ALA A 71 -1.50 -4.60 21.13
C ALA A 71 -0.96 -5.21 19.83
N MET A 72 -0.28 -6.36 19.90
CA MET A 72 0.22 -7.09 18.72
C MET A 72 -0.93 -7.55 17.80
N TYR A 73 -2.02 -8.05 18.38
CA TYR A 73 -3.22 -8.39 17.63
C TYR A 73 -3.79 -7.14 16.91
N GLY A 74 -3.86 -5.99 17.59
CA GLY A 74 -4.28 -4.73 16.98
C GLY A 74 -3.38 -4.28 15.84
N ALA A 75 -2.06 -4.38 15.99
CA ALA A 75 -1.11 -4.08 14.92
C ALA A 75 -1.32 -4.98 13.70
N LYS A 76 -1.58 -6.28 13.92
CA LYS A 76 -1.88 -7.24 12.86
C LYS A 76 -3.17 -6.89 12.12
N VAL A 77 -4.25 -6.62 12.85
CA VAL A 77 -5.56 -6.20 12.29
C VAL A 77 -5.41 -4.92 11.47
N ALA A 78 -4.77 -3.89 12.03
CA ALA A 78 -4.59 -2.60 11.37
C ALA A 78 -3.75 -2.75 10.08
N THR A 79 -2.66 -3.51 10.13
CA THR A 79 -1.82 -3.75 8.95
C THR A 79 -2.60 -4.47 7.85
N THR A 80 -3.31 -5.55 8.19
CA THR A 80 -4.17 -6.28 7.23
C THR A 80 -5.22 -5.37 6.59
N TYR A 81 -5.86 -4.52 7.40
CA TYR A 81 -6.84 -3.55 6.90
C TYR A 81 -6.22 -2.53 5.95
N ILE A 82 -5.09 -1.92 6.32
CA ILE A 82 -4.38 -0.94 5.49
C ILE A 82 -4.00 -1.56 4.13
N CYS A 83 -3.47 -2.79 4.13
CA CYS A 83 -3.15 -3.48 2.88
C CYS A 83 -4.38 -3.75 2.00
N ARG A 84 -5.54 -4.05 2.60
CA ARG A 84 -6.82 -4.20 1.87
C ARG A 84 -7.32 -2.89 1.27
N VAL A 85 -7.18 -1.78 1.99
CA VAL A 85 -7.49 -0.44 1.49
C VAL A 85 -6.62 -0.10 0.29
N PHE A 86 -5.31 -0.35 0.36
CA PHE A 86 -4.43 -0.17 -0.80
C PHE A 86 -4.81 -1.08 -1.96
N ALA A 87 -5.10 -2.36 -1.71
CA ALA A 87 -5.57 -3.26 -2.76
C ALA A 87 -6.86 -2.76 -3.44
N ALA A 88 -7.80 -2.20 -2.67
CA ALA A 88 -9.03 -1.63 -3.22
C ALA A 88 -8.74 -0.40 -4.08
N ALA A 89 -7.94 0.52 -3.54
CA ALA A 89 -7.56 1.76 -4.19
C ALA A 89 -6.84 1.54 -5.54
N PHE A 90 -5.92 0.58 -5.58
CA PHE A 90 -5.11 0.28 -6.77
C PHE A 90 -5.76 -0.71 -7.75
N SER A 91 -6.76 -1.48 -7.32
CA SER A 91 -7.54 -2.35 -8.23
C SER A 91 -8.75 -1.65 -8.84
N GLY A 92 -9.16 -0.50 -8.30
CA GLY A 92 -10.39 0.17 -8.72
C GLY A 92 -11.65 -0.61 -8.31
N SER A 93 -11.57 -1.46 -7.28
CA SER A 93 -12.68 -2.33 -6.84
C SER A 93 -12.85 -2.29 -5.33
N THR A 94 -14.10 -2.40 -4.88
CA THR A 94 -14.45 -2.57 -3.47
C THR A 94 -14.33 -4.02 -2.99
N ASP A 95 -14.05 -4.97 -3.88
CA ASP A 95 -14.07 -6.41 -3.56
C ASP A 95 -13.05 -6.81 -2.48
N SER A 96 -11.98 -6.03 -2.30
CA SER A 96 -10.98 -6.26 -1.27
C SER A 96 -11.31 -5.58 0.07
N LEU A 97 -12.30 -4.69 0.11
CA LEU A 97 -12.79 -4.01 1.32
C LEU A 97 -13.69 -4.94 2.13
N LEU A 98 -13.09 -5.89 2.85
CA LEU A 98 -13.81 -6.67 3.85
C LEU A 98 -14.04 -5.86 5.12
N ASP A 99 -15.24 -6.03 5.68
CA ASP A 99 -15.55 -5.55 7.02
C ASP A 99 -14.96 -6.52 8.05
N LEU A 100 -13.92 -6.06 8.76
CA LEU A 100 -13.21 -6.84 9.78
C LEU A 100 -13.93 -6.80 11.12
N ASN A 101 -15.05 -6.08 11.20
CA ASN A 101 -15.90 -5.94 12.38
C ASN A 101 -16.33 -7.30 12.96
N LEU A 102 -16.54 -8.30 12.11
CA LEU A 102 -16.94 -9.66 12.51
C LEU A 102 -15.77 -10.47 13.11
N THR A 103 -14.54 -10.15 12.75
CA THR A 103 -13.34 -10.88 13.18
C THR A 103 -12.74 -10.31 14.47
N VAL A 104 -12.87 -9.01 14.68
CA VAL A 104 -12.28 -8.32 15.84
C VAL A 104 -13.27 -8.38 17.02
N PRO A 105 -12.84 -8.81 18.22
CA PRO A 105 -13.70 -8.74 19.41
C PRO A 105 -13.95 -7.30 19.89
N ALA A 106 -15.21 -6.91 20.04
CA ALA A 106 -15.61 -5.58 20.56
C ALA A 106 -15.12 -5.29 21.99
N THR A 107 -14.70 -6.32 22.74
CA THR A 107 -14.15 -6.19 24.10
C THR A 107 -12.75 -5.58 24.13
N LEU A 108 -12.08 -5.44 22.98
CA LEU A 108 -10.75 -4.85 22.90
C LEU A 108 -10.81 -3.32 23.03
N PRO A 109 -9.92 -2.68 23.81
CA PRO A 109 -9.98 -1.24 24.08
C PRO A 109 -9.92 -0.33 22.84
N TRP A 110 -9.30 -0.79 21.77
CA TRP A 110 -9.14 -0.04 20.52
C TRP A 110 -10.16 -0.41 19.44
N ALA A 111 -11.00 -1.42 19.66
CA ALA A 111 -11.90 -1.96 18.64
C ALA A 111 -12.86 -0.90 18.09
N GLN A 112 -13.49 -0.11 18.96
CA GLN A 112 -14.44 0.91 18.52
C GLN A 112 -13.80 1.98 17.63
N VAL A 113 -12.61 2.45 18.00
CA VAL A 113 -11.88 3.45 17.20
C VAL A 113 -11.51 2.86 15.85
N PHE A 114 -11.05 1.61 15.82
CA PHE A 114 -10.77 0.90 14.58
C PHE A 114 -12.02 0.77 13.69
N TYR A 115 -13.17 0.38 14.25
CA TYR A 115 -14.43 0.26 13.49
C TYR A 115 -14.88 1.59 12.89
N ASN A 116 -14.73 2.69 13.64
CA ASN A 116 -15.07 4.03 13.12
C ASN A 116 -14.19 4.41 11.93
N VAL A 117 -12.88 4.15 12.02
CA VAL A 117 -11.93 4.38 10.91
C VAL A 117 -12.29 3.50 9.72
N GLN A 118 -12.47 2.18 9.95
CA GLN A 118 -12.81 1.24 8.89
C GLN A 118 -14.10 1.65 8.17
N THR A 119 -15.15 1.96 8.92
CA THR A 119 -16.45 2.34 8.36
C THR A 119 -16.34 3.63 7.55
N THR A 120 -15.64 4.64 8.07
CA THR A 120 -15.47 5.93 7.39
C THR A 120 -14.72 5.75 6.08
N VAL A 121 -13.57 5.07 6.12
CA VAL A 121 -12.73 4.85 4.94
C VAL A 121 -13.43 3.95 3.92
N ASN A 122 -14.05 2.84 4.35
CA ASN A 122 -14.80 1.95 3.45
C ASN A 122 -15.95 2.69 2.77
N THR A 123 -16.68 3.52 3.52
CA THR A 123 -17.80 4.32 2.98
C THR A 123 -17.30 5.31 1.94
N GLU A 124 -16.23 6.04 2.22
CA GLU A 124 -15.69 7.02 1.28
C GLU A 124 -15.21 6.36 -0.02
N ILE A 125 -14.50 5.23 0.07
CA ILE A 125 -14.05 4.49 -1.11
C ILE A 125 -15.24 3.95 -1.91
N LYS A 126 -16.24 3.37 -1.23
CA LYS A 126 -17.48 2.90 -1.88
C LYS A 126 -18.21 4.04 -2.59
N ASN A 127 -18.29 5.21 -1.95
CA ASN A 127 -18.92 6.39 -2.53
C ASN A 127 -18.20 6.88 -3.80
N ILE A 128 -16.86 6.93 -3.77
CA ILE A 128 -16.04 7.29 -4.94
C ILE A 128 -16.36 6.38 -6.12
N PHE A 129 -16.27 5.06 -5.93
CA PHE A 129 -16.54 4.10 -7.01
C PHE A 129 -18.01 4.08 -7.46
N SER A 130 -18.95 4.34 -6.55
CA SER A 130 -20.38 4.46 -6.88
C SER A 130 -20.68 5.69 -7.75
N ARG A 131 -19.85 6.74 -7.71
CA ARG A 131 -19.93 7.88 -8.63
C ARG A 131 -19.37 7.57 -10.03
N GLY A 132 -18.86 6.36 -10.25
CA GLY A 132 -18.26 5.95 -11.52
C GLY A 132 -16.81 6.39 -11.70
N GLU A 133 -16.16 6.91 -10.67
CA GLU A 133 -14.72 7.17 -10.70
C GLU A 133 -13.97 5.83 -10.78
N PHE A 134 -12.95 5.71 -11.63
CA PHE A 134 -12.19 4.45 -11.78
C PHE A 134 -11.12 4.27 -10.70
N THR A 135 -10.75 5.35 -9.98
CA THR A 135 -9.70 5.35 -8.96
C THR A 135 -10.03 6.31 -7.83
N VAL A 136 -9.57 5.98 -6.62
CA VAL A 136 -9.59 6.89 -5.45
C VAL A 136 -8.35 7.79 -5.38
N LEU A 137 -7.35 7.53 -6.23
CA LEU A 137 -6.08 8.26 -6.22
C LEU A 137 -6.25 9.58 -6.99
N ARG A 138 -6.30 10.69 -6.25
CA ARG A 138 -6.60 12.01 -6.80
C ARG A 138 -5.59 12.45 -7.86
N GLU A 139 -4.30 12.17 -7.65
CA GLU A 139 -3.25 12.48 -8.62
C GLU A 139 -3.43 11.67 -9.91
N LEU A 140 -3.81 10.40 -9.81
CA LEU A 140 -4.08 9.55 -10.98
C LEU A 140 -5.32 10.01 -11.74
N LEU A 141 -6.39 10.36 -11.02
CA LEU A 141 -7.62 10.92 -11.59
C LEU A 141 -7.32 12.25 -12.32
N ALA A 142 -6.47 13.10 -11.75
CA ALA A 142 -6.06 14.36 -12.39
C ALA A 142 -5.30 14.12 -13.70
N VAL A 143 -4.40 13.13 -13.73
CA VAL A 143 -3.71 12.74 -14.97
C VAL A 143 -4.68 12.20 -16.01
N ASP A 144 -5.65 11.37 -15.62
CA ASP A 144 -6.67 10.86 -16.55
C ASP A 144 -7.51 11.99 -17.14
N ASN A 145 -7.94 12.94 -16.33
CA ASN A 145 -8.65 14.13 -16.81
C ASN A 145 -7.81 14.95 -17.81
N CYS A 146 -6.51 15.11 -17.58
CA CYS A 146 -5.61 15.76 -18.53
C CYS A 146 -5.45 14.94 -19.82
N ALA A 147 -5.31 13.62 -19.71
CA ALA A 147 -5.22 12.71 -20.84
C ALA A 147 -6.49 12.75 -21.71
N ASN A 148 -7.68 12.76 -21.09
CA ASN A 148 -8.96 12.84 -21.78
C ASN A 148 -9.15 14.17 -22.54
N LYS A 149 -8.60 15.28 -22.03
CA LYS A 149 -8.57 16.56 -22.75
C LYS A 149 -7.60 16.57 -23.92
N LEU A 150 -6.43 15.95 -23.74
CA LEU A 150 -5.36 15.92 -24.75
C LEU A 150 -5.65 14.95 -25.90
N TYR A 151 -6.37 13.85 -25.61
CA TYR A 151 -6.67 12.80 -26.58
C TYR A 151 -7.36 13.29 -27.87
N PRO A 152 -8.48 14.04 -27.83
CA PRO A 152 -9.12 14.53 -29.06
C PRO A 152 -8.23 15.52 -29.83
N LEU A 153 -7.44 16.34 -29.14
CA LEU A 153 -6.51 17.28 -29.77
C LEU A 153 -5.43 16.58 -30.60
N LEU A 154 -5.07 15.35 -30.22
CA LEU A 154 -4.13 14.50 -30.96
C LEU A 154 -4.82 13.71 -32.09
N GLN A 155 -6.12 13.45 -31.98
CA GLN A 155 -6.90 12.67 -32.94
C GLN A 155 -7.34 13.50 -34.16
N ASP A 156 -7.81 14.73 -33.93
CA ASP A 156 -8.39 15.59 -34.98
C ASP A 156 -7.35 16.26 -35.90
N GLY A 157 -6.06 15.99 -35.65
CA GLY A 157 -4.95 16.62 -36.34
C GLY A 157 -4.65 18.02 -35.79
N PHE A 158 -3.38 18.36 -35.72
CA PHE A 158 -2.92 19.64 -35.16
C PHE A 158 -3.39 20.80 -36.05
N SER A 159 -4.39 21.56 -35.61
CA SER A 159 -4.79 22.83 -36.23
C SER A 159 -4.06 23.99 -35.56
N PRO A 160 -3.52 24.96 -36.32
CA PRO A 160 -2.87 26.17 -35.76
C PRO A 160 -3.76 26.94 -34.78
N ALA A 161 -5.09 26.88 -34.98
CA ALA A 161 -6.07 27.53 -34.11
C ALA A 161 -6.15 26.92 -32.70
N GLN A 162 -5.62 25.70 -32.51
CA GLN A 162 -5.67 24.96 -31.24
C GLN A 162 -4.30 24.89 -30.55
N GLU A 163 -3.27 25.53 -31.10
CA GLU A 163 -1.89 25.44 -30.62
C GLU A 163 -1.74 25.86 -29.14
N GLU A 164 -2.38 26.95 -28.73
CA GLU A 164 -2.35 27.42 -27.33
C GLU A 164 -3.04 26.44 -26.38
N SER A 165 -4.23 25.95 -26.76
CA SER A 165 -4.99 24.95 -25.99
C SER A 165 -4.22 23.65 -25.84
N PHE A 166 -3.53 23.22 -26.90
CA PHE A 166 -2.64 22.08 -26.90
C PHE A 166 -1.47 22.27 -25.95
N LYS A 167 -0.71 23.37 -26.07
CA LYS A 167 0.42 23.68 -25.18
C LYS A 167 -0.02 23.73 -23.71
N HIS A 168 -1.17 24.33 -23.43
CA HIS A 168 -1.74 24.36 -22.09
C HIS A 168 -2.06 22.94 -21.58
N SER A 169 -2.70 22.11 -22.40
CA SER A 169 -3.04 20.72 -22.04
C SER A 169 -1.82 19.85 -21.80
N VAL A 170 -0.76 20.00 -22.60
CA VAL A 170 0.53 19.31 -22.38
C VAL A 170 1.21 19.79 -21.10
N SER A 171 1.15 21.09 -20.80
CA SER A 171 1.67 21.67 -19.56
C SER A 171 0.93 21.14 -18.33
N ASP A 172 -0.39 21.05 -18.38
CA ASP A 172 -1.22 20.49 -17.31
C ASP A 172 -0.95 19.00 -17.09
N LEU A 173 -0.85 18.23 -18.18
CA LEU A 173 -0.48 16.81 -18.12
C LEU A 173 0.89 16.63 -17.47
N ARG A 174 1.88 17.48 -17.81
CA ARG A 174 3.21 17.45 -17.18
C ARG A 174 3.13 17.71 -15.69
N LYS A 175 2.42 18.77 -15.27
CA LYS A 175 2.27 19.12 -13.85
C LYS A 175 1.58 18.02 -13.04
N THR A 176 0.53 17.42 -13.57
CA THR A 176 -0.21 16.33 -12.91
C THR A 176 0.59 15.03 -12.89
N ALA A 177 1.31 14.70 -13.96
CA ALA A 177 2.21 13.55 -14.01
C ALA A 177 3.35 13.68 -12.98
N GLU A 178 3.92 14.88 -12.82
CA GLU A 178 4.97 15.14 -11.83
C GLU A 178 4.43 14.95 -10.40
N LYS A 179 3.23 15.48 -10.10
CA LYS A 179 2.57 15.27 -8.80
C LYS A 179 2.31 13.79 -8.53
N LEU A 180 1.86 13.04 -9.54
CA LEU A 180 1.70 11.59 -9.42
C LEU A 180 3.04 10.90 -9.14
N SER A 181 4.12 11.28 -9.82
CA SER A 181 5.46 10.73 -9.56
C SER A 181 5.91 11.01 -8.13
N GLN A 182 5.80 12.25 -7.68
CA GLN A 182 6.16 12.64 -6.32
C GLN A 182 5.34 11.88 -5.27
N GLY A 183 4.04 11.69 -5.51
CA GLY A 183 3.19 10.87 -4.65
C GLY A 183 3.65 9.41 -4.57
N LEU A 184 4.00 8.81 -5.70
CA LEU A 184 4.53 7.45 -5.75
C LEU A 184 5.90 7.32 -5.08
N ASP A 185 6.80 8.29 -5.25
CA ASP A 185 8.11 8.32 -4.59
C ASP A 185 7.97 8.42 -3.07
N ASN A 186 7.05 9.27 -2.60
CA ASN A 186 6.74 9.38 -1.18
C ASN A 186 6.16 8.07 -0.63
N LEU A 187 5.24 7.45 -1.36
CA LEU A 187 4.69 6.15 -0.98
C LEU A 187 5.79 5.08 -0.91
N SER A 188 6.68 5.02 -1.90
CA SER A 188 7.82 4.08 -1.92
C SER A 188 8.70 4.25 -0.70
N LYS A 189 9.08 5.48 -0.36
CA LYS A 189 9.91 5.78 0.82
C LYS A 189 9.25 5.29 2.12
N VAL A 190 7.97 5.59 2.29
CA VAL A 190 7.21 5.18 3.49
C VAL A 190 7.13 3.65 3.59
N VAL A 191 6.89 2.96 2.47
CA VAL A 191 6.85 1.50 2.42
C VAL A 191 8.22 0.90 2.73
N ASP A 192 9.29 1.43 2.16
CA ASP A 192 10.66 0.99 2.43
C ASP A 192 11.04 1.16 3.91
N ASP A 193 10.70 2.31 4.50
CA ASP A 193 10.96 2.58 5.91
C ASP A 193 10.14 1.67 6.83
N PHE A 194 8.88 1.38 6.47
CA PHE A 194 8.07 0.39 7.17
C PHE A 194 8.73 -1.00 7.14
N PHE A 195 9.20 -1.47 5.98
CA PHE A 195 9.90 -2.74 5.88
C PHE A 195 11.18 -2.78 6.71
N LYS A 196 11.97 -1.70 6.74
CA LYS A 196 13.16 -1.59 7.60
C LYS A 196 12.79 -1.71 9.08
N ILE A 197 11.72 -1.06 9.53
CA ILE A 197 11.25 -1.15 10.92
C ILE A 197 10.83 -2.59 11.26
N VAL A 198 10.06 -3.24 10.38
CA VAL A 198 9.59 -4.61 10.60
C VAL A 198 10.77 -5.60 10.65
N LEU A 199 11.72 -5.49 9.71
CA LEU A 199 12.88 -6.38 9.65
C LEU A 199 13.80 -6.17 10.85
N SER A 200 14.12 -4.92 11.20
CA SER A 200 14.96 -4.61 12.37
C SER A 200 14.30 -5.03 13.68
N GLY A 201 12.99 -4.84 13.83
CA GLY A 201 12.23 -5.30 15.00
C GLY A 201 12.25 -6.83 15.14
N ARG A 202 12.08 -7.56 14.02
CA ARG A 202 12.22 -9.03 13.99
C ARG A 202 13.63 -9.45 14.40
N ASP A 203 14.64 -8.83 13.83
CA ASP A 203 16.04 -9.19 14.09
C ASP A 203 16.40 -8.93 15.56
N ALA A 204 15.97 -7.79 16.12
CA ALA A 204 16.11 -7.50 17.55
C ALA A 204 15.41 -8.54 18.43
N LEU A 205 14.19 -8.96 18.07
CA LEU A 205 13.45 -9.99 18.82
C LEU A 205 14.17 -11.35 18.76
N LEU A 206 14.65 -11.76 17.59
CA LEU A 206 15.42 -13.00 17.43
C LEU A 206 16.75 -12.96 18.20
N CYS A 207 17.46 -11.82 18.18
CA CYS A 207 18.67 -11.64 18.98
C CYS A 207 18.40 -11.78 20.48
N ASN A 208 17.34 -11.15 20.98
CA ASN A 208 16.95 -11.25 22.40
C ASN A 208 16.56 -12.68 22.80
N LEU A 209 15.84 -13.41 21.94
CA LEU A 209 15.49 -14.81 22.19
C LEU A 209 16.74 -15.71 22.23
N ARG A 210 17.72 -15.48 21.34
CA ARG A 210 18.99 -16.22 21.35
C ARG A 210 19.83 -15.91 22.59
N ALA A 211 19.91 -14.64 22.99
CA ALA A 211 20.64 -14.22 24.18
C ALA A 211 20.03 -14.79 25.48
N GLY A 212 18.71 -14.93 25.54
CA GLY A 212 18.00 -15.56 26.66
C GLY A 212 18.18 -17.09 26.76
N CYS A 213 18.61 -17.76 25.69
CA CYS A 213 18.92 -19.20 25.70
C CYS A 213 20.31 -19.53 26.27
N THR A 214 21.18 -18.54 26.43
CA THR A 214 22.47 -18.67 27.13
C THR A 214 22.31 -18.35 28.61
N SER A 215 21.70 -19.26 29.38
CA SER A 215 21.95 -19.29 30.83
C SER A 215 23.29 -20.00 31.07
N PRO A 216 24.19 -19.47 31.92
CA PRO A 216 25.42 -20.17 32.26
C PRO A 216 25.04 -21.47 32.98
N ASN A 217 25.54 -22.61 32.49
CA ASN A 217 25.58 -23.83 33.27
C ASN A 217 26.26 -23.50 34.60
N SER A 218 25.48 -23.47 35.68
CA SER A 218 26.00 -23.31 37.02
C SER A 218 26.86 -24.53 37.34
N VAL A 219 28.14 -24.25 37.50
CA VAL A 219 29.14 -25.07 38.20
C VAL A 219 28.51 -25.72 39.43
N LEU A 220 28.44 -27.04 39.48
CA LEU A 220 28.31 -27.77 40.75
C LEU A 220 28.95 -29.16 40.63
N GLY A 221 29.98 -29.41 41.44
CA GLY A 221 30.57 -30.74 41.63
C GLY A 221 32.09 -30.79 41.68
N ARG A 222 32.77 -29.91 42.44
CA ARG A 222 34.15 -30.18 42.89
C ARG A 222 34.02 -30.98 44.20
N ASN A 223 34.23 -32.30 44.12
CA ASN A 223 34.28 -33.17 45.28
C ASN A 223 35.55 -32.86 46.09
N THR A 224 35.38 -32.45 47.34
CA THR A 224 36.40 -32.56 48.39
C THR A 224 35.74 -33.32 49.55
N ASP A 225 35.90 -34.64 49.54
CA ASP A 225 35.66 -35.46 50.72
C ASP A 225 36.90 -35.36 51.62
N GLU A 226 36.81 -34.56 52.68
CA GLU A 226 37.58 -34.80 53.90
C GLU A 226 36.90 -35.94 54.67
N ARG A 227 37.53 -37.11 54.70
CA ARG A 227 37.30 -38.11 55.75
C ARG A 227 38.52 -38.13 56.66
N SER A 228 38.33 -37.71 57.90
CA SER A 228 39.23 -37.99 59.01
C SER A 228 38.59 -39.02 59.95
N VAL A 229 39.47 -39.77 60.61
CA VAL A 229 39.31 -40.61 61.82
C VAL A 229 39.02 -42.10 61.62
N ARG A 230 40.08 -42.93 61.59
CA ARG A 230 40.66 -43.58 62.79
C ARG A 230 42.11 -43.96 62.55
#